data_AF-A0A497CQ37-F1
#
_entry.id   AF-A0A497CQ37-F1
#
_cell.length_a   1.000
_cell.length_b   1.000
_cell.length_c   1.000
_cell.angle_alpha   90.00
_cell.angle_beta   90.00
_cell.angle_gamma   90.00
#
_symmetry.space_group_name_H-M   'P 1'
#
loop_
_entity.id
_entity.type
_entity.pdbx_description
1 polymer ?
#
loop_
_entity_poly.entity_id
_entity_poly.type
_entity_poly.pdbx_seq_one_letter_code
_entity_poly.pdbx_strand_id
1 'polypeptide(L)'
;MIKPLHVDKLYNHCDLEIFDFQTTAELEELDEIIGQSRALKAISFGIGIKKEGYNLYAMGKLGSGKHSVVEKFIQSSAKDENKPDDWCYVNNFEDPRKPISLKLLPSIGIQLKNDMEELIEDLQGIIPSIFESQEYRDKQQSILNKLNEIKKRSFQEVK
;
A
#
# COMPACT_ATOMS: atom_id res chain seq x y z
N MET A 1 -29.84 -16.52 -59.29
CA MET A 1 -31.09 -16.85 -58.57
C MET A 1 -30.73 -17.28 -57.17
N ILE A 2 -31.24 -16.61 -56.14
CA ILE A 2 -31.00 -16.97 -54.74
C ILE A 2 -31.90 -18.17 -54.43
N LYS A 3 -31.34 -19.27 -53.91
CA LYS A 3 -32.14 -20.44 -53.48
C LYS A 3 -32.95 -20.06 -52.23
N PRO A 4 -34.27 -20.29 -52.20
CA PRO A 4 -35.07 -20.03 -51.01
C PRO A 4 -34.63 -20.93 -49.85
N LEU A 5 -34.53 -20.35 -48.65
CA LEU A 5 -34.16 -21.08 -47.44
C LEU A 5 -35.41 -21.76 -46.85
N HIS A 6 -35.30 -23.03 -46.47
CA HIS A 6 -36.37 -23.77 -45.80
C HIS A 6 -36.55 -23.29 -44.35
N VAL A 7 -37.77 -23.35 -43.81
CA VAL A 7 -38.11 -22.83 -42.47
C VAL A 7 -37.22 -23.44 -41.38
N ASP A 8 -36.93 -24.73 -41.48
CA ASP A 8 -36.10 -25.47 -40.52
C ASP A 8 -34.62 -25.01 -40.51
N LYS A 9 -34.20 -24.19 -41.48
CA LYS A 9 -32.87 -23.58 -41.54
C LYS A 9 -32.86 -22.12 -41.06
N LEU A 10 -34.01 -21.57 -40.71
CA LEU A 10 -34.12 -20.21 -40.16
C LEU A 10 -33.86 -20.16 -38.65
N TYR A 11 -34.03 -21.29 -37.95
CA TYR A 11 -33.92 -21.39 -36.51
C TYR A 11 -32.90 -22.45 -36.11
N ASN A 12 -31.93 -22.06 -35.28
CA ASN A 12 -31.03 -23.01 -34.62
C ASN A 12 -31.72 -23.51 -33.35
N HIS A 13 -32.35 -24.68 -33.44
CA HIS A 13 -33.01 -25.31 -32.30
C HIS A 13 -31.99 -25.74 -31.24
N CYS A 14 -32.13 -25.21 -30.02
CA CYS A 14 -31.45 -25.72 -28.85
C CYS A 14 -32.36 -26.78 -28.22
N ASP A 15 -31.91 -28.04 -28.22
CA ASP A 15 -32.61 -29.09 -27.49
C ASP A 15 -32.43 -28.86 -25.99
N LEU A 16 -33.54 -28.77 -25.25
CA LEU A 16 -33.51 -28.50 -23.81
C LEU A 16 -33.38 -29.78 -22.99
N GLU A 17 -33.62 -30.96 -23.59
CA GLU A 17 -33.48 -32.26 -22.92
C GLU A 17 -32.01 -32.60 -22.63
N ILE A 18 -31.05 -31.85 -23.19
CA ILE A 18 -29.61 -32.03 -22.95
C ILE A 18 -29.13 -31.45 -21.62
N PHE A 19 -29.96 -30.68 -20.91
CA PHE A 19 -29.59 -29.98 -19.69
C PHE A 19 -30.24 -30.64 -18.46
N ASP A 20 -29.44 -30.89 -17.43
CA ASP A 20 -29.89 -31.50 -16.18
C ASP A 20 -30.42 -30.47 -15.15
N PHE A 21 -30.69 -29.23 -15.56
CA PHE A 21 -31.14 -28.13 -14.70
C PHE A 21 -32.37 -27.43 -15.28
N GLN A 22 -33.22 -26.85 -14.42
CA GLN A 22 -34.39 -26.11 -14.87
C GLN A 22 -34.09 -24.62 -15.11
N THR A 23 -33.24 -24.03 -14.28
CA THR A 23 -32.88 -22.61 -14.37
C THR A 23 -31.38 -22.40 -14.19
N THR A 24 -30.84 -21.34 -14.79
CA THR A 24 -29.40 -21.00 -14.66
C THR A 24 -29.02 -20.57 -13.25
N ALA A 25 -29.98 -20.38 -12.34
CA ALA A 25 -29.72 -20.10 -10.93
C ALA A 25 -29.27 -21.35 -10.16
N GLU A 26 -29.51 -22.54 -10.70
CA GLU A 26 -29.06 -23.83 -10.13
C GLU A 26 -27.61 -24.15 -10.48
N LEU A 27 -27.01 -23.41 -11.41
CA LEU A 27 -25.65 -23.64 -11.86
C LEU A 27 -24.64 -22.96 -10.92
N GLU A 28 -23.55 -23.68 -10.64
CA GLU A 28 -22.40 -23.08 -9.97
C GLU A 28 -21.77 -22.00 -10.85
N GLU A 29 -21.28 -20.93 -10.21
CA GLU A 29 -20.58 -19.88 -10.91
C GLU A 29 -19.31 -20.44 -11.56
N LEU A 30 -19.19 -20.22 -12.87
CA LEU A 30 -18.01 -20.63 -13.62
C LEU A 30 -16.83 -19.74 -13.22
N ASP A 31 -15.90 -20.32 -12.49
CA ASP A 31 -14.64 -19.66 -12.15
C ASP A 31 -13.68 -19.55 -13.35
N GLU A 32 -13.96 -20.26 -14.43
CA GLU A 32 -13.12 -20.28 -15.62
C GLU A 32 -13.51 -19.22 -16.63
N ILE A 33 -12.50 -18.58 -17.19
CA ILE A 33 -12.67 -17.60 -18.27
C ILE A 33 -12.84 -18.38 -19.56
N ILE A 34 -14.07 -18.38 -20.08
CA ILE A 34 -14.41 -19.10 -21.30
C ILE A 34 -13.82 -18.38 -22.52
N GLY A 35 -13.02 -19.12 -23.29
CA GLY A 35 -12.31 -18.57 -24.45
C GLY A 35 -11.13 -17.69 -24.04
N GLN A 36 -10.38 -17.20 -25.03
CA GLN A 36 -9.17 -16.37 -24.82
C GLN A 36 -7.94 -17.07 -24.24
N SER A 37 -7.72 -18.35 -24.57
CA SER A 37 -6.52 -19.11 -24.17
C SER A 37 -5.19 -18.37 -24.41
N ARG A 38 -5.07 -17.61 -25.50
CA ARG A 38 -3.91 -16.74 -25.78
C ARG A 38 -3.73 -15.63 -24.75
N ALA A 39 -4.81 -14.93 -24.38
CA ALA A 39 -4.75 -13.85 -23.41
C ALA A 39 -4.37 -14.38 -22.03
N LEU A 40 -4.98 -15.49 -21.60
CA LEU A 40 -4.67 -16.13 -20.31
C LEU A 40 -3.19 -16.51 -20.21
N LYS A 41 -2.62 -17.11 -21.26
CA LYS A 41 -1.18 -17.41 -21.33
C LYS A 41 -0.31 -16.16 -21.25
N ALA A 42 -0.69 -15.08 -21.93
CA ALA A 42 0.06 -13.83 -21.90
C ALA A 42 0.02 -13.16 -20.52
N ILE A 43 -1.13 -13.20 -19.84
CA ILE A 43 -1.30 -12.67 -18.48
C ILE A 43 -0.45 -13.48 -17.49
N SER A 44 -0.55 -14.81 -17.52
CA SER A 44 0.25 -15.69 -16.66
C SER A 44 1.75 -15.48 -16.88
N PHE A 45 2.19 -15.39 -18.14
CA PHE A 45 3.58 -15.10 -18.47
C PHE A 45 4.01 -13.72 -17.94
N GLY A 46 3.20 -12.68 -18.15
CA GLY A 46 3.51 -11.32 -17.71
C GLY A 46 3.61 -11.20 -16.19
N ILE A 47 2.67 -11.79 -15.45
CA ILE A 47 2.68 -11.81 -13.97
C ILE A 47 3.89 -12.59 -13.44
N GLY A 48 4.35 -13.62 -14.16
CA GLY A 48 5.55 -14.38 -13.79
C GLY A 48 6.87 -13.60 -13.90
N ILE A 49 6.91 -12.44 -14.56
CA ILE A 49 8.13 -11.64 -14.71
C ILE A 49 8.35 -10.80 -13.45
N LYS A 50 9.21 -11.29 -12.54
CA LYS A 50 9.63 -10.58 -11.33
C LYS A 50 10.80 -9.63 -11.59
N LYS A 51 10.63 -8.66 -12.49
CA LYS A 51 11.67 -7.67 -12.83
C LYS A 51 11.11 -6.27 -12.94
N GLU A 52 11.81 -5.32 -12.34
CA GLU A 52 11.45 -3.90 -12.38
C GLU A 52 11.41 -3.37 -13.82
N GLY A 53 10.46 -2.48 -14.10
CA GLY A 53 10.24 -1.88 -15.41
C GLY A 53 9.36 -2.69 -16.38
N TYR A 54 8.93 -3.90 -16.00
CA TYR A 54 7.99 -4.70 -16.79
C TYR A 54 6.56 -4.43 -16.35
N ASN A 55 5.73 -4.00 -17.30
CA ASN A 55 4.32 -3.70 -17.07
C ASN A 55 3.44 -4.51 -18.03
N LEU A 56 2.25 -4.91 -17.58
CA LEU A 56 1.26 -5.59 -18.41
C LEU A 56 0.20 -4.59 -18.91
N TYR A 57 -0.06 -4.59 -20.21
CA TYR A 57 -1.14 -3.80 -20.82
C TYR A 57 -2.19 -4.72 -21.46
N ALA A 58 -3.45 -4.58 -21.04
CA ALA A 58 -4.56 -5.40 -21.51
C ALA A 58 -5.50 -4.61 -22.43
N MET A 59 -5.62 -5.05 -23.69
CA MET A 59 -6.46 -4.43 -24.71
C MET A 59 -7.53 -5.39 -25.22
N GLY A 60 -8.71 -4.86 -25.53
CA GLY A 60 -9.83 -5.63 -26.08
C GLY A 60 -11.13 -4.84 -26.02
N LYS A 61 -12.19 -5.40 -26.62
CA LYS A 61 -13.51 -4.74 -26.71
C LYS A 61 -14.05 -4.31 -25.34
N LEU A 62 -14.90 -3.29 -25.33
CA LEU A 62 -15.64 -2.90 -24.13
C LEU A 62 -16.52 -4.10 -23.69
N GLY A 63 -16.65 -4.32 -22.38
CA GLY A 63 -17.45 -5.42 -21.84
C GLY A 63 -16.78 -6.81 -21.88
N SER A 64 -15.55 -6.93 -22.39
CA SER A 64 -14.86 -8.24 -22.46
C SER A 64 -14.24 -8.73 -21.15
N GLY A 65 -14.60 -8.14 -20.00
CA GLY A 65 -14.15 -8.58 -18.66
C GLY A 65 -12.66 -8.40 -18.35
N LYS A 66 -11.89 -7.63 -19.13
CA LYS A 66 -10.41 -7.55 -19.02
C LYS A 66 -9.89 -7.30 -17.61
N HIS A 67 -10.50 -6.35 -16.90
CA HIS A 67 -10.09 -6.00 -15.53
C HIS A 67 -10.28 -7.19 -14.60
N SER A 68 -11.49 -7.75 -14.56
CA SER A 68 -11.85 -8.89 -13.71
C SER A 68 -10.95 -10.09 -13.96
N VAL A 69 -10.62 -10.36 -15.24
CA VAL A 69 -9.67 -11.42 -15.61
C VAL A 69 -8.29 -11.18 -15.03
N VAL A 70 -7.70 -10.00 -15.29
CA VAL A 70 -6.34 -9.68 -14.80
C VAL A 70 -6.28 -9.68 -13.28
N GLU A 71 -7.27 -9.07 -12.63
CA GLU A 71 -7.38 -9.01 -11.17
C GLU A 71 -7.46 -10.41 -10.55
N LYS A 72 -8.28 -11.31 -11.09
CA LYS A 72 -8.39 -12.70 -10.61
C LYS A 72 -7.05 -13.43 -10.67
N PHE A 73 -6.29 -13.27 -11.76
CA PHE A 73 -4.95 -13.85 -11.89
C PHE A 73 -3.95 -13.27 -10.89
N ILE A 74 -3.95 -11.95 -10.70
CA ILE A 74 -3.07 -11.27 -9.73
C ILE A 74 -3.42 -11.74 -8.31
N GLN A 75 -4.69 -11.76 -7.93
CA GLN A 75 -5.14 -12.23 -6.62
C GLN A 75 -4.79 -13.69 -6.37
N SER A 76 -4.95 -14.56 -7.38
CA SER A 76 -4.54 -15.97 -7.27
C SER A 76 -3.03 -16.09 -7.06
N SER A 77 -2.22 -15.36 -7.81
CA SER A 77 -0.76 -15.40 -7.67
C SER A 77 -0.30 -14.83 -6.33
N ALA A 78 -0.92 -13.75 -5.86
CA ALA A 78 -0.54 -13.05 -4.63
C ALA A 78 -0.77 -13.87 -3.35
N LYS A 79 -1.69 -14.86 -3.38
CA LYS A 79 -1.96 -15.76 -2.23
C LYS A 79 -0.73 -16.55 -1.81
N ASP A 80 0.14 -16.89 -2.76
CA ASP A 80 1.35 -17.68 -2.54
C ASP A 80 2.61 -16.80 -2.36
N GLU A 81 2.47 -15.48 -2.37
CA GLU A 81 3.59 -14.56 -2.21
C GLU A 81 3.77 -14.10 -0.75
N ASN A 82 5.00 -13.66 -0.44
CA ASN A 82 5.29 -13.06 0.85
C ASN A 82 4.47 -11.78 1.01
N LYS A 83 3.98 -11.54 2.24
CA LYS A 83 3.31 -10.29 2.57
C LYS A 83 4.24 -9.10 2.23
N PRO A 84 3.75 -8.07 1.52
CA PRO A 84 4.57 -6.93 1.16
C PRO A 84 5.05 -6.19 2.41
N ASP A 85 6.26 -5.64 2.31
CA ASP A 85 6.85 -4.77 3.32
C ASP A 85 6.01 -3.50 3.51
N ASP A 86 5.99 -2.99 4.74
CA ASP A 86 5.32 -1.73 5.05
C ASP A 86 6.25 -0.57 4.66
N TRP A 87 5.69 0.44 3.99
CA TRP A 87 6.41 1.66 3.66
C TRP A 87 5.83 2.82 4.45
N CYS A 88 6.67 3.44 5.29
CA CYS A 88 6.29 4.58 6.12
C CYS A 88 7.12 5.80 5.75
N TYR A 89 6.49 6.97 5.78
CA TYR A 89 7.19 8.25 5.65
C TYR A 89 7.28 8.90 7.03
N VAL A 90 8.50 9.22 7.44
CA VAL A 90 8.75 9.97 8.68
C VAL A 90 9.21 11.38 8.37
N ASN A 91 8.91 12.31 9.28
CA ASN A 91 9.33 13.69 9.14
C ASN A 91 10.87 13.78 9.12
N ASN A 92 11.39 14.61 8.24
CA ASN A 92 12.79 14.96 8.21
C ASN A 92 12.99 16.31 8.90
N PHE A 93 13.69 16.31 10.05
CA PHE A 93 13.93 17.53 10.82
C PHE A 93 14.92 18.49 10.15
N GLU A 94 15.75 18.03 9.21
CA GLU A 94 16.69 18.88 8.47
C GLU A 94 16.03 19.58 7.27
N ASP A 95 15.19 18.87 6.52
CA ASP A 95 14.41 19.42 5.40
C ASP A 95 12.98 18.83 5.39
N PRO A 96 12.00 19.53 6.01
CA PRO A 96 10.62 19.04 6.13
C PRO A 96 9.91 18.76 4.79
N ARG A 97 10.44 19.28 3.68
CA ARG A 97 9.88 19.02 2.34
C ARG A 97 10.38 17.71 1.74
N LYS A 98 11.30 17.02 2.42
CA LYS A 98 11.91 15.75 1.99
C LYS A 98 11.72 14.69 3.08
N PRO A 99 10.51 14.13 3.22
CA PRO A 99 10.27 13.06 4.18
C PRO A 99 11.19 11.87 3.91
N ILE A 100 11.59 11.17 4.97
CA ILE A 100 12.43 9.99 4.87
C ILE A 100 11.51 8.77 4.73
N SER A 101 11.77 7.94 3.72
CA SER A 101 11.08 6.66 3.54
C SER A 101 11.74 5.58 4.38
N LEU A 102 10.97 4.89 5.21
CA LEU A 102 11.37 3.70 5.93
C LEU A 102 10.72 2.48 5.29
N LYS A 103 11.55 1.47 5.04
CA LYS A 103 11.11 0.14 4.63
C LYS A 103 11.07 -0.74 5.87
N LEU A 104 9.88 -1.19 6.26
CA LEU A 104 9.66 -1.96 7.48
C LEU A 104 9.13 -3.35 7.12
N LEU A 105 9.37 -4.31 8.02
CA LEU A 105 8.76 -5.62 7.89
C LEU A 105 7.22 -5.50 7.91
N PRO A 106 6.51 -6.45 7.30
CA PRO A 106 5.06 -6.36 7.19
C PRO A 106 4.37 -6.19 8.54
N SER A 107 3.40 -5.27 8.62
CA SER A 107 2.62 -4.92 9.81
C SER A 107 3.34 -4.12 10.91
N ILE A 108 4.65 -3.88 10.79
CA ILE A 108 5.40 -3.09 11.77
C ILE A 108 5.11 -1.59 11.63
N GLY A 109 4.63 -1.12 10.47
CA GLY A 109 4.30 0.29 10.27
C GLY A 109 3.20 0.79 11.21
N ILE A 110 2.21 -0.06 11.50
CA ILE A 110 1.14 0.26 12.47
C ILE A 110 1.71 0.33 13.88
N GLN A 111 2.60 -0.59 14.24
CA GLN A 111 3.26 -0.57 15.54
C GLN A 111 4.09 0.71 15.70
N LEU A 112 4.95 1.04 14.72
CA LEU A 112 5.75 2.27 14.74
C LEU A 112 4.90 3.52 14.92
N LYS A 113 3.73 3.58 14.26
CA LYS A 113 2.78 4.69 14.42
C LYS A 113 2.34 4.83 15.88
N ASN A 114 1.90 3.73 16.49
CA ASN A 114 1.39 3.74 17.86
C ASN A 114 2.50 4.05 18.86
N ASP A 115 3.66 3.42 18.71
CA ASP A 115 4.84 3.65 19.55
C ASP A 115 5.27 5.13 19.49
N MET A 116 5.13 5.77 18.32
CA MET A 116 5.42 7.19 18.18
C MET A 116 4.38 8.08 18.85
N GLU A 117 3.10 7.71 18.81
CA GLU A 117 2.05 8.46 19.51
C GLU A 117 2.30 8.42 21.03
N GLU A 118 2.58 7.23 21.58
CA GLU A 118 2.94 7.05 23.00
C GLU A 118 4.20 7.83 23.39
N LEU A 119 5.27 7.74 22.58
CA LEU A 119 6.50 8.47 22.85
C LEU A 119 6.27 9.99 22.89
N ILE A 120 5.41 10.54 22.03
CA ILE A 120 5.11 11.98 22.06
C ILE A 120 4.31 12.34 23.32
N GLU A 121 3.35 11.53 23.73
CA GLU A 121 2.60 11.73 24.98
C GLU A 121 3.53 11.70 26.20
N ASP A 122 4.44 10.73 26.27
CA ASP A 122 5.42 10.62 27.35
C ASP A 122 6.36 11.83 27.40
N LEU A 123 6.89 12.25 26.24
CA LEU A 123 7.78 13.40 26.15
C LEU A 123 7.11 14.70 26.60
N GLN A 124 5.80 14.86 26.37
CA GLN A 124 5.05 16.03 26.84
C GLN A 124 5.03 16.15 28.37
N GLY A 125 5.08 15.04 29.11
CA GLY A 125 5.17 15.04 30.57
C GLY A 125 6.61 15.07 31.09
N ILE A 126 7.47 14.24 30.52
CA ILE A 126 8.85 14.07 30.98
C ILE A 126 9.65 15.36 30.79
N ILE A 127 9.55 16.00 29.62
CA ILE A 127 10.38 17.17 29.30
C ILE A 127 10.16 18.30 30.33
N PRO A 128 8.92 18.78 30.58
CA PRO A 128 8.68 19.79 31.62
C PRO A 128 9.17 19.37 33.00
N SER A 129 8.94 18.12 33.40
CA SER A 129 9.34 17.62 34.73
C SER A 129 10.85 17.73 34.97
N ILE A 130 11.66 17.46 33.93
CA ILE A 130 13.12 17.58 34.01
C ILE A 130 13.53 19.05 34.15
N PHE A 131 12.89 19.95 33.40
CA PHE A 131 13.16 21.39 33.50
C PHE A 131 12.76 21.97 34.86
N GLU A 132 11.74 21.39 35.52
CA GLU A 132 11.32 21.80 36.85
C GLU A 132 12.17 21.21 37.98
N SER A 133 12.98 20.19 37.69
CA SER A 133 13.82 19.51 38.68
C SER A 133 14.82 20.45 39.35
N GLN A 134 15.08 20.23 40.64
CA GLN A 134 16.00 21.04 41.42
C GLN A 134 17.43 20.98 40.83
N GLU A 135 17.87 19.80 40.41
CA GLU A 135 19.18 19.62 39.79
C GLU A 135 19.35 20.48 38.52
N TYR A 136 18.33 20.52 37.66
CA TYR A 136 18.36 21.36 36.47
C TYR A 136 18.43 22.86 36.85
N ARG A 137 17.61 23.31 37.79
CA ARG A 137 17.60 24.71 38.27
C ARG A 137 18.93 25.12 38.89
N ASP A 138 19.52 24.27 39.72
CA ASP A 138 20.81 24.54 40.37
C ASP A 138 21.93 24.65 39.34
N LYS A 139 21.94 23.76 38.34
CA LYS A 139 22.90 23.81 37.24
C LYS A 139 22.72 25.07 36.39
N GLN A 140 21.48 25.46 36.10
CA GLN A 140 21.16 26.69 35.39
C GLN A 140 21.65 27.92 36.17
N GLN A 141 21.39 27.99 37.48
CA GLN A 141 21.82 29.09 38.33
C GLN A 141 23.35 29.18 38.41
N SER A 142 24.04 28.05 38.51
CA SER A 142 25.51 27.98 38.48
C SER A 142 26.08 28.55 37.18
N ILE A 143 25.50 28.22 36.04
CA ILE A 143 25.91 28.76 34.72
C ILE A 143 25.66 30.27 34.67
N LEU A 144 24.50 30.75 35.12
CA LEU A 144 24.18 32.18 35.16
C LEU A 144 25.13 32.96 36.07
N ASN A 145 25.47 32.41 37.23
CA ASN A 145 26.42 33.02 38.16
C ASN A 145 27.81 33.15 37.51
N LYS A 146 28.31 32.09 36.87
CA LYS A 146 29.59 32.13 36.13
C LYS A 146 29.59 33.18 35.01
N LEU A 147 28.49 33.27 34.24
CA LEU A 147 28.35 34.29 33.20
C LEU A 147 28.36 35.71 33.77
N ASN A 148 27.72 35.94 34.92
CA ASN A 148 27.72 37.23 35.59
C ASN A 148 29.11 37.61 36.14
N GLU A 149 29.88 36.66 36.66
CA GLU A 149 31.26 36.89 37.08
C GLU A 149 32.16 37.29 35.91
N ILE A 150 32.05 36.58 34.77
CA ILE A 150 32.78 36.91 33.55
C ILE A 150 32.43 38.33 33.09
N LYS A 151 31.13 38.67 33.01
CA LYS A 151 30.68 40.04 32.66
C LYS A 151 31.28 41.09 33.59
N LYS A 152 31.27 40.87 34.91
CA LYS A 152 31.82 41.82 35.89
C LYS A 152 33.31 42.04 35.69
N ARG A 153 34.10 40.98 35.48
CA ARG A 153 35.55 41.12 35.18
C ARG A 153 35.79 41.91 33.90
N SER A 154 35.11 41.57 32.81
CA SER A 154 35.28 42.30 31.54
C SER A 154 34.90 43.78 31.65
N PHE A 155 33.89 44.13 32.45
CA PHE A 155 33.55 45.53 32.73
C PHE A 155 34.60 46.27 33.55
N GLN A 156 35.33 45.57 34.42
CA GLN A 156 36.44 46.15 35.20
C GLN A 156 37.71 46.32 34.35
N GLU A 157 37.95 45.45 33.37
CA GLU A 157 39.12 45.54 32.47
C GLU A 157 39.00 46.63 31.41
N VAL A 158 37.78 47.06 31.07
CA VAL A 158 37.52 48.12 30.07
C VAL A 158 37.48 49.53 30.70
N LYS A 159 37.57 49.62 32.03
CA LYS A 159 37.51 50.87 32.79
C LYS A 159 38.89 51.29 33.29
#